data_AF-A0A1S3HNP8-F1
#
_entry.id   AF-A0A1S3HNP8-F1
#
_cell.length_a   1.000
_cell.length_b   1.000
_cell.length_c   1.000
_cell.angle_alpha   90.00
_cell.angle_beta   90.00
_cell.angle_gamma   90.00
#
_symmetry.space_group_name_H-M   'P 1'
#
loop_
_entity.id
_entity.type
_entity.pdbx_description
1 polymer ?
#
loop_
_entity_poly.entity_id
_entity_poly.type
_entity_poly.pdbx_seq_one_letter_code
_entity_poly.pdbx_strand_id
1 'polypeptide(L)'
;MERYARNFLKKGFPSIAALRPDDLFLHLDADEILSRDAIAFLKFHDGYPEPFGFVLRWSVYGYFWKMNRVWTVQSAGCSVGMLRQVFDNQPGTLRKGLGEVKKSKVSEYKKGGKDVLVWQLGEQGKFAGWHCSWCFDINGIKTKLTSALSGDGERFGDDPKKQKLDFLRTLVREGRWFDGNYLEPKGMKMASPATDKFFAPNFILSNKERFKHLITNYLLDENEKNT
;
A
#
# COMPACT_ATOMS: atom_id res chain seq x y z
N MET A 1 -21.52 -0.73 12.42
CA MET A 1 -20.41 0.05 11.81
C MET A 1 -19.04 -0.33 12.40
N GLU A 2 -18.88 -1.59 12.84
CA GLU A 2 -17.75 -2.09 13.67
C GLU A 2 -16.99 -3.27 13.01
N ARG A 3 -16.94 -3.34 11.67
CA ARG A 3 -16.45 -4.54 10.97
C ARG A 3 -14.96 -4.56 10.61
N TYR A 4 -14.22 -3.47 10.79
CA TYR A 4 -12.81 -3.42 10.42
C TYR A 4 -11.91 -3.13 11.62
N ALA A 5 -10.86 -3.94 11.80
CA ALA A 5 -9.86 -3.79 12.88
C ALA A 5 -9.29 -2.37 12.95
N ARG A 6 -9.12 -1.69 11.80
CA ARG A 6 -8.66 -0.29 11.71
C ARG A 6 -9.53 0.72 12.48
N ASN A 7 -10.80 0.40 12.75
CA ASN A 7 -11.70 1.27 13.52
C ASN A 7 -11.50 1.16 15.04
N PHE A 8 -10.79 0.13 15.52
CA PHE A 8 -10.42 0.02 16.93
C PHE A 8 -9.29 1.00 17.33
N LEU A 9 -8.64 1.66 16.36
CA LEU A 9 -7.67 2.73 16.62
C LEU A 9 -8.25 3.83 17.51
N LYS A 10 -9.54 4.16 17.42
CA LYS A 10 -10.19 5.14 18.31
C LYS A 10 -10.07 4.76 19.80
N LYS A 11 -9.99 3.46 20.11
CA LYS A 11 -9.76 2.94 21.46
C LYS A 11 -8.26 2.90 21.82
N GLY A 12 -7.38 2.74 20.83
CA GLY A 12 -5.92 2.67 21.03
C GLY A 12 -5.23 4.03 21.17
N PHE A 13 -5.71 5.07 20.47
CA PHE A 13 -5.11 6.41 20.50
C PHE A 13 -4.94 7.00 21.91
N PRO A 14 -5.93 6.90 22.82
CA PRO A 14 -5.78 7.35 24.20
C PRO A 14 -4.68 6.61 24.99
N SER A 15 -4.26 5.42 24.53
CA SER A 15 -3.24 4.61 25.20
C SER A 15 -1.81 5.01 24.83
N ILE A 16 -1.64 5.90 23.85
CA ILE A 16 -0.32 6.40 23.44
C ILE A 16 -0.01 7.64 24.29
N ALA A 17 0.91 7.48 25.24
CA ALA A 17 1.35 8.57 26.10
C ALA A 17 2.06 9.67 25.31
N ALA A 18 1.89 10.92 25.73
CA ALA A 18 2.61 12.10 25.22
C ALA A 18 2.41 12.42 23.71
N LEU A 19 1.29 12.02 23.09
CA LEU A 19 0.94 12.44 21.73
C LEU A 19 0.70 13.95 21.63
N ARG A 20 1.58 14.64 20.88
CA ARG A 20 1.52 16.07 20.63
C ARG A 20 0.72 16.38 19.36
N PRO A 21 0.11 17.57 19.23
CA PRO A 21 -0.66 17.93 18.04
C PRO A 21 0.16 17.96 16.74
N ASP A 22 1.46 18.21 16.83
CA ASP A 22 2.41 18.25 15.70
C ASP A 22 2.99 16.88 15.33
N ASP A 23 2.77 15.84 16.15
CA ASP A 23 3.19 14.49 15.78
C ASP A 23 2.44 14.02 14.52
N LEU A 24 3.10 13.21 13.69
CA LEU A 24 2.52 12.72 12.45
C LEU A 24 1.82 11.37 12.64
N PHE A 25 0.63 11.28 12.08
CA PHE A 25 -0.11 10.03 11.94
C PHE A 25 -0.09 9.56 10.49
N LEU A 26 0.30 8.30 10.26
CA LEU A 26 0.32 7.66 8.94
C LEU A 26 -0.65 6.47 8.94
N HIS A 27 -1.49 6.39 7.92
CA HIS A 27 -2.45 5.32 7.69
C HIS A 27 -2.20 4.65 6.34
N LEU A 28 -1.40 3.59 6.40
CA LEU A 28 -0.95 2.79 5.26
C LEU A 28 -1.49 1.36 5.39
N ASP A 29 -1.70 0.72 4.24
CA ASP A 29 -1.93 -0.73 4.20
C ASP A 29 -0.61 -1.48 4.41
N ALA A 30 -0.69 -2.74 4.84
CA ALA A 30 0.50 -3.55 5.17
C ALA A 30 1.43 -3.79 3.96
N ASP A 31 0.91 -3.64 2.74
CA ASP A 31 1.65 -3.74 1.49
C ASP A 31 2.08 -2.39 0.91
N GLU A 32 1.92 -1.29 1.65
CA GLU A 32 2.39 0.07 1.32
C GLU A 32 3.58 0.44 2.22
N ILE A 33 4.80 0.27 1.71
CA ILE A 33 6.05 0.46 2.45
C ILE A 33 6.70 1.76 2.00
N LEU A 34 6.82 2.74 2.90
CA LEU A 34 7.49 4.01 2.60
C LEU A 34 9.01 3.87 2.57
N SER A 35 9.66 4.67 1.74
CA SER A 35 11.11 4.78 1.75
C SER A 35 11.60 5.52 3.00
N ARG A 36 12.84 5.23 3.40
CA ARG A 36 13.51 5.95 4.49
C ARG A 36 13.52 7.45 4.22
N ASP A 37 13.79 7.83 2.98
CA ASP A 37 13.89 9.23 2.57
C ASP A 37 12.54 9.95 2.65
N ALA A 38 11.45 9.26 2.31
CA ALA A 38 10.10 9.81 2.46
C ALA A 38 9.76 10.08 3.94
N ILE A 39 10.07 9.13 4.83
CA ILE A 39 9.89 9.32 6.28
C ILE A 39 10.81 10.41 6.82
N ALA A 40 12.06 10.45 6.37
CA ALA A 40 13.03 11.46 6.78
C ALA A 40 12.57 12.87 6.36
N PHE A 41 12.07 13.02 5.13
CA PHE A 41 11.50 14.28 4.66
C PHE A 41 10.39 14.76 5.62
N LEU A 42 9.43 13.90 5.92
CA LEU A 42 8.32 14.25 6.81
C LEU A 42 8.77 14.59 8.24
N LYS A 43 9.85 13.97 8.70
CA LYS A 43 10.39 14.16 10.05
C LYS A 43 11.22 15.44 10.19
N PHE A 44 11.97 15.83 9.16
CA PHE A 44 12.99 16.89 9.25
C PHE A 44 12.59 18.19 8.55
N HIS A 45 11.46 18.20 7.84
CA HIS A 45 10.92 19.40 7.22
C HIS A 45 9.59 19.75 7.86
N ASP A 46 9.34 21.05 8.05
CA ASP A 46 8.09 21.59 8.56
C ASP A 46 7.41 22.46 7.50
N GLY A 47 6.17 22.86 7.76
CA GLY A 47 5.44 23.84 6.95
C GLY A 47 4.82 23.31 5.66
N TYR A 48 4.89 22.00 5.39
CA TYR A 48 4.10 21.40 4.32
C TYR A 48 2.61 21.39 4.69
N PRO A 49 1.70 21.50 3.71
CA PRO A 49 0.27 21.45 3.98
C PRO A 49 -0.20 20.04 4.35
N GLU A 50 -1.42 19.91 4.85
CA GLU A 50 -2.00 18.62 5.22
C GLU A 50 -3.46 18.49 4.75
N PRO A 51 -3.98 17.27 4.50
CA PRO A 51 -3.30 15.98 4.60
C PRO A 51 -2.42 15.69 3.37
N PHE A 52 -1.50 14.75 3.51
CA PHE A 52 -0.59 14.34 2.43
C PHE A 52 -0.75 12.86 2.08
N GLY A 53 -0.34 12.50 0.86
CA GLY A 53 -0.34 11.15 0.33
C GLY A 53 1.03 10.73 -0.19
N PHE A 54 1.10 9.55 -0.80
CA PHE A 54 2.34 8.99 -1.34
C PHE A 54 2.14 8.40 -2.73
N VAL A 55 3.13 8.59 -3.60
CA VAL A 55 3.23 7.91 -4.89
C VAL A 55 4.23 6.77 -4.77
N LEU A 56 3.76 5.54 -4.91
CA LEU A 56 4.51 4.32 -4.66
C LEU A 56 4.75 3.54 -5.96
N ARG A 57 5.90 2.84 -6.02
CA ARG A 57 6.21 1.90 -7.10
C ARG A 57 5.35 0.65 -6.95
N TRP A 58 4.39 0.48 -7.85
CA TRP A 58 3.45 -0.63 -7.80
C TRP A 58 4.02 -1.93 -8.40
N SER A 59 3.94 -3.01 -7.62
CA SER A 59 4.25 -4.38 -8.03
C SER A 59 3.13 -5.36 -7.67
N VAL A 60 3.09 -6.53 -8.32
CA VAL A 60 2.08 -7.58 -8.08
C VAL A 60 2.75 -8.95 -7.92
N TYR A 61 2.30 -9.77 -6.96
CA TYR A 61 2.83 -11.11 -6.61
C TYR A 61 4.27 -11.17 -6.10
N GLY A 62 5.08 -10.21 -6.47
CA GLY A 62 6.41 -9.91 -5.98
C GLY A 62 6.88 -8.62 -6.62
N TYR A 63 8.08 -8.18 -6.31
CA TYR A 63 8.69 -6.97 -6.87
C TYR A 63 9.08 -7.11 -8.35
N PHE A 64 8.95 -8.31 -8.94
CA PHE A 64 9.27 -8.61 -10.33
C PHE A 64 8.16 -8.26 -11.33
N TRP A 65 6.87 -8.33 -10.99
CA TRP A 65 5.82 -7.81 -11.88
C TRP A 65 5.53 -6.34 -11.59
N LYS A 66 6.12 -5.44 -12.39
CA LYS A 66 6.02 -4.00 -12.23
C LYS A 66 4.93 -3.36 -13.08
N MET A 67 3.88 -2.82 -12.46
CA MET A 67 2.88 -2.08 -13.21
C MET A 67 3.49 -0.84 -13.88
N ASN A 68 3.03 -0.50 -15.08
CA ASN A 68 3.47 0.73 -15.76
C ASN A 68 2.94 2.00 -15.08
N ARG A 69 1.81 1.88 -14.38
CA ARG A 69 1.21 2.94 -13.57
C ARG A 69 1.76 2.95 -12.15
N VAL A 70 1.64 4.10 -11.49
CA VAL A 70 1.98 4.27 -10.09
C VAL A 70 0.83 3.82 -9.17
N TRP A 71 1.13 3.55 -7.90
CA TRP A 71 0.10 3.40 -6.87
C TRP A 71 0.07 4.67 -6.02
N THR A 72 -1.08 5.34 -5.98
CA THR A 72 -1.23 6.58 -5.24
C THR A 72 -2.06 6.34 -3.98
N VAL A 73 -1.44 6.57 -2.84
CA VAL A 73 -2.08 6.53 -1.53
C VAL A 73 -2.54 7.95 -1.21
N GLN A 74 -3.77 8.29 -1.63
CA GLN A 74 -4.34 9.61 -1.34
C GLN A 74 -4.59 9.77 0.17
N SER A 75 -4.30 10.95 0.70
CA SER A 75 -4.56 11.32 2.11
C SER A 75 -4.17 10.21 3.09
N ALA A 76 -2.89 9.83 3.06
CA ALA A 76 -2.30 8.78 3.85
C ALA A 76 -1.76 9.26 5.19
N GLY A 77 -1.50 10.56 5.34
CA GLY A 77 -0.95 11.12 6.56
C GLY A 77 -1.40 12.54 6.85
N CYS A 78 -1.36 12.90 8.13
CA CYS A 78 -1.63 14.24 8.64
C CYS A 78 -1.02 14.38 10.04
N SER A 79 -1.02 15.59 10.59
CA SER A 79 -0.72 15.78 12.00
C SER A 79 -1.82 15.17 12.89
N VAL A 80 -1.46 14.81 14.12
CA VAL A 80 -2.41 14.36 15.15
C VAL A 80 -3.43 15.46 15.46
N GLY A 81 -3.03 16.73 15.38
CA GLY A 81 -3.92 17.89 15.50
C GLY A 81 -5.04 17.87 14.45
N MET A 82 -4.67 17.71 13.18
CA MET A 82 -5.63 17.58 12.09
C MET A 82 -6.51 16.33 12.24
N LEU A 83 -5.91 15.19 12.59
CA LEU A 83 -6.65 13.95 12.82
C LEU A 83 -7.75 14.13 13.88
N ARG A 84 -7.46 14.84 14.97
CA ARG A 84 -8.40 15.13 16.06
C ARG A 84 -9.49 16.11 15.63
N GLN A 85 -9.10 17.25 15.02
CA GLN A 85 -10.00 18.38 14.77
C GLN A 85 -10.82 18.24 13.48
N VAL A 86 -10.23 17.67 12.43
CA VAL A 86 -10.84 17.56 11.10
C VAL A 86 -11.44 16.17 10.88
N PHE A 87 -10.74 15.12 11.29
CA PHE A 87 -11.12 13.73 11.00
C PHE A 87 -11.71 12.96 12.19
N ASP A 88 -11.99 13.61 13.32
CA ASP A 88 -12.62 13.01 14.51
C ASP A 88 -11.91 11.77 15.09
N ASN A 89 -10.59 11.70 14.96
CA ASN A 89 -9.81 10.49 15.28
C ASN A 89 -10.26 9.26 14.48
N GLN A 90 -10.68 9.45 13.22
CA GLN A 90 -11.09 8.38 12.31
C GLN A 90 -10.13 8.30 11.11
N PRO A 91 -9.12 7.41 11.17
CA PRO A 91 -8.19 7.16 10.06
C PRO A 91 -8.89 6.75 8.75
N GLY A 92 -10.04 6.09 8.86
CA GLY A 92 -10.86 5.75 7.70
C GLY A 92 -11.39 6.98 6.95
N THR A 93 -11.77 8.04 7.67
CA THR A 93 -12.21 9.30 7.08
C THR A 93 -11.05 10.05 6.42
N LEU A 94 -9.87 10.03 7.05
CA LEU A 94 -8.63 10.55 6.44
C LEU A 94 -8.39 9.90 5.06
N ARG A 95 -8.50 8.57 4.95
CA ARG A 95 -8.29 7.85 3.68
C ARG A 95 -9.32 8.14 2.59
N LYS A 96 -10.53 8.55 2.96
CA LYS A 96 -11.54 9.00 1.98
C LYS A 96 -11.31 10.45 1.53
N GLY A 97 -10.46 11.20 2.23
CA GLY A 97 -10.06 12.55 1.87
C GLY A 97 -10.98 13.66 2.40
N LEU A 98 -10.63 14.90 2.08
CA LEU A 98 -11.31 16.11 2.57
C LEU A 98 -12.76 16.27 2.05
N GLY A 99 -13.18 15.50 1.04
CA GLY A 99 -14.56 15.53 0.54
C GLY A 99 -15.58 15.01 1.56
N GLU A 100 -15.16 14.16 2.48
CA GLU A 100 -16.04 13.52 3.47
C GLU A 100 -16.13 14.28 4.80
N VAL A 101 -15.43 15.41 4.94
CA VAL A 101 -15.42 16.20 6.18
C VAL A 101 -16.22 17.49 6.01
N LYS A 102 -16.85 17.94 7.10
CA LYS A 102 -17.59 19.21 7.12
C LYS A 102 -16.61 20.36 6.88
N LYS A 103 -16.92 21.23 5.91
CA LYS A 103 -16.10 22.43 5.58
C LYS A 103 -15.82 23.29 6.82
N SER A 104 -16.75 23.40 7.76
CA SER A 104 -16.58 24.16 9.00
C SER A 104 -15.41 23.67 9.85
N LYS A 105 -15.13 22.36 9.89
CA LYS A 105 -13.97 21.81 10.61
C LYS A 105 -12.65 22.22 9.97
N VAL A 106 -12.60 22.19 8.64
CA VAL A 106 -11.44 22.64 7.88
C VAL A 106 -11.21 24.13 8.08
N SER A 107 -12.27 24.94 8.00
CA SER A 107 -12.20 26.38 8.26
C SER A 107 -11.70 26.71 9.67
N GLU A 108 -12.18 25.98 10.68
CA GLU A 108 -11.73 26.16 12.07
C GLU A 108 -10.25 25.77 12.22
N TYR A 109 -9.84 24.64 11.65
CA TYR A 109 -8.45 24.18 11.68
C TYR A 109 -7.49 25.21 11.06
N LYS A 110 -7.89 25.82 9.93
CA LYS A 110 -7.12 26.87 9.25
C LYS A 110 -6.90 28.12 10.11
N LYS A 111 -7.79 28.45 11.05
CA LYS A 111 -7.60 29.60 11.96
C LYS A 111 -6.37 29.43 12.86
N GLY A 112 -5.91 28.20 13.07
CA GLY A 112 -4.67 27.90 13.78
C GLY A 112 -3.39 28.16 12.98
N GLY A 113 -3.47 28.76 11.78
CA GLY A 113 -2.31 29.09 10.94
C GLY A 113 -1.74 27.89 10.17
N LYS A 114 -2.52 26.82 10.01
CA LYS A 114 -2.11 25.59 9.29
C LYS A 114 -2.68 25.59 7.87
N ASP A 115 -1.83 25.34 6.90
CA ASP A 115 -2.24 25.19 5.50
C ASP A 115 -2.92 23.84 5.26
N VAL A 116 -4.13 23.90 4.69
CA VAL A 116 -4.88 22.70 4.29
C VAL A 116 -4.96 22.66 2.78
N LEU A 117 -4.13 21.80 2.20
CA LEU A 117 -4.06 21.48 0.78
C LEU A 117 -3.64 20.02 0.65
N VAL A 118 -4.42 19.23 -0.09
CA VAL A 118 -4.07 17.84 -0.37
C VAL A 118 -2.90 17.80 -1.34
N TRP A 119 -1.83 17.12 -0.97
CA TRP A 119 -0.66 16.91 -1.83
C TRP A 119 -0.11 15.49 -1.67
N GLN A 120 0.89 15.13 -2.47
CA GLN A 120 1.49 13.81 -2.47
C GLN A 120 3.00 13.89 -2.55
N LEU A 121 3.68 13.02 -1.80
CA LEU A 121 5.11 12.85 -1.88
C LEU A 121 5.46 11.81 -2.94
N GLY A 122 6.41 12.18 -3.82
CA GLY A 122 6.88 11.34 -4.92
C GLY A 122 6.10 11.54 -6.22
N GLU A 123 6.65 10.96 -7.29
CA GLU A 123 6.12 11.00 -8.64
C GLU A 123 6.58 9.75 -9.43
N GLN A 124 6.12 9.58 -10.66
CA GLN A 124 6.57 8.48 -11.52
C GLN A 124 8.09 8.59 -11.76
N GLY A 125 8.82 7.55 -11.37
CA GLY A 125 10.29 7.51 -11.46
C GLY A 125 11.02 8.03 -10.23
N LYS A 126 10.35 8.77 -9.34
CA LYS A 126 10.87 9.21 -8.03
C LYS A 126 9.86 8.91 -6.94
N PHE A 127 9.75 7.63 -6.60
CA PHE A 127 8.70 7.13 -5.72
C PHE A 127 9.02 7.41 -4.24
N ALA A 128 7.97 7.61 -3.44
CA ALA A 128 8.06 7.73 -1.99
C ALA A 128 8.09 6.37 -1.26
N GLY A 129 8.08 5.27 -2.02
CA GLY A 129 8.07 3.91 -1.48
C GLY A 129 7.50 2.89 -2.45
N TRP A 130 7.09 1.75 -1.94
CA TRP A 130 6.66 0.58 -2.70
C TRP A 130 5.24 0.16 -2.31
N HIS A 131 4.45 -0.23 -3.30
CA HIS A 131 3.19 -0.96 -3.08
C HIS A 131 3.29 -2.33 -3.73
N CYS A 132 2.97 -3.40 -2.99
CA CYS A 132 3.13 -4.77 -3.47
C CYS A 132 1.85 -5.57 -3.31
N SER A 133 0.97 -5.51 -4.31
CA SER A 133 -0.29 -6.24 -4.25
C SER A 133 -0.04 -7.75 -4.32
N TRP A 134 -0.65 -8.51 -3.40
CA TRP A 134 -0.60 -9.98 -3.42
C TRP A 134 0.82 -10.56 -3.32
N CYS A 135 1.75 -9.82 -2.74
CA CYS A 135 3.14 -10.24 -2.56
C CYS A 135 3.30 -11.23 -1.40
N PHE A 136 2.81 -12.44 -1.65
CA PHE A 136 2.87 -13.61 -0.79
C PHE A 136 3.34 -14.80 -1.62
N ASP A 137 3.78 -15.87 -0.98
CA ASP A 137 3.85 -17.17 -1.66
C ASP A 137 2.44 -17.66 -2.06
N ILE A 138 2.36 -18.74 -2.84
CA ILE A 138 1.09 -19.26 -3.35
C ILE A 138 0.10 -19.60 -2.23
N ASN A 139 0.59 -20.13 -1.11
CA ASN A 139 -0.25 -20.46 0.05
C ASN A 139 -0.75 -19.20 0.77
N GLY A 140 0.07 -18.15 0.86
CA GLY A 140 -0.31 -16.86 1.41
C GLY A 140 -1.33 -16.14 0.52
N ILE A 141 -1.21 -16.23 -0.81
CA ILE A 141 -2.24 -15.73 -1.74
C ILE A 141 -3.57 -16.45 -1.48
N LYS A 142 -3.55 -17.78 -1.41
CA LYS A 142 -4.75 -18.59 -1.09
C LYS A 142 -5.35 -18.20 0.27
N THR A 143 -4.52 -18.06 1.29
CA THR A 143 -4.96 -17.65 2.63
C THR A 143 -5.61 -16.27 2.60
N LYS A 144 -5.01 -15.31 1.88
CA LYS A 144 -5.55 -13.96 1.76
C LYS A 144 -6.90 -13.95 1.01
N LEU A 145 -7.02 -14.69 -0.09
CA LEU A 145 -8.28 -14.83 -0.83
C LEU A 145 -9.39 -15.44 0.02
N THR A 146 -9.10 -16.55 0.70
CA THR A 146 -10.09 -17.24 1.56
C THR A 146 -10.48 -16.42 2.79
N SER A 147 -9.64 -15.47 3.21
CA SER A 147 -9.94 -14.53 4.29
C SER A 147 -10.68 -13.26 3.83
N ALA A 148 -10.87 -13.06 2.53
CA ALA A 148 -11.60 -11.90 2.02
C ALA A 148 -13.07 -11.99 2.43
N LEU A 149 -13.67 -10.86 2.84
CA LEU A 149 -15.08 -10.77 3.20
C LEU A 149 -15.97 -10.74 1.95
N SER A 150 -17.20 -11.25 2.05
CA SER A 150 -18.21 -11.24 0.97
C SER A 150 -18.37 -9.85 0.37
N GLY A 151 -18.05 -9.72 -0.92
CA GLY A 151 -18.24 -8.48 -1.69
C GLY A 151 -16.97 -7.86 -2.30
N ASP A 152 -15.79 -8.47 -2.22
CA ASP A 152 -14.55 -7.95 -2.88
C ASP A 152 -14.45 -8.32 -4.38
N GLY A 153 -15.59 -8.40 -5.06
CA GLY A 153 -15.69 -8.69 -6.50
C GLY A 153 -14.89 -9.91 -6.96
N GLU A 154 -14.05 -9.75 -7.98
CA GLU A 154 -13.21 -10.82 -8.54
C GLU A 154 -12.16 -11.39 -7.57
N ARG A 155 -11.93 -10.73 -6.44
CA ARG A 155 -10.96 -11.16 -5.41
C ARG A 155 -11.63 -12.00 -4.32
N PHE A 156 -12.91 -12.31 -4.49
CA PHE A 156 -13.67 -13.04 -3.50
C PHE A 156 -13.31 -14.52 -3.53
N GLY A 157 -13.06 -15.08 -2.34
CA GLY A 157 -12.51 -16.42 -2.16
C GLY A 157 -13.53 -17.56 -2.25
N ASP A 158 -14.78 -17.29 -2.62
CA ASP A 158 -15.84 -18.31 -2.73
C ASP A 158 -15.78 -19.10 -4.03
N ASP A 159 -15.12 -18.58 -5.08
CA ASP A 159 -14.89 -19.32 -6.33
C ASP A 159 -13.88 -20.47 -6.10
N PRO A 160 -14.31 -21.75 -6.19
CA PRO A 160 -13.43 -22.89 -5.94
C PRO A 160 -12.25 -22.96 -6.91
N LYS A 161 -12.36 -22.39 -8.12
CA LYS A 161 -11.25 -22.34 -9.09
C LYS A 161 -10.12 -21.45 -8.58
N LYS A 162 -10.47 -20.31 -7.96
CA LYS A 162 -9.50 -19.33 -7.43
C LYS A 162 -8.77 -19.82 -6.19
N GLN A 163 -9.25 -20.91 -5.57
CA GLN A 163 -8.58 -21.57 -4.46
C GLN A 163 -7.60 -22.67 -4.88
N LYS A 164 -7.58 -23.06 -6.16
CA LYS A 164 -6.67 -24.10 -6.68
C LYS A 164 -5.24 -23.57 -6.79
N LEU A 165 -4.29 -24.30 -6.21
CA LEU A 165 -2.88 -23.90 -6.22
C LEU A 165 -2.33 -23.78 -7.65
N ASP A 166 -2.71 -24.68 -8.56
CA ASP A 166 -2.23 -24.63 -9.96
C ASP A 166 -2.73 -23.40 -10.71
N PHE A 167 -3.96 -22.98 -10.42
CA PHE A 167 -4.52 -21.75 -10.97
C PHE A 167 -3.71 -20.55 -10.46
N LEU A 168 -3.50 -20.45 -9.14
CA LEU A 168 -2.71 -19.38 -8.54
C LEU A 168 -1.26 -19.36 -9.05
N ARG A 169 -0.63 -20.53 -9.20
CA ARG A 169 0.71 -20.66 -9.81
C ARG A 169 0.73 -20.09 -11.21
N THR A 170 -0.28 -20.40 -12.03
CA THR A 170 -0.41 -19.87 -13.38
C THR A 170 -0.51 -18.34 -13.38
N LEU A 171 -1.31 -17.76 -12.47
CA LEU A 171 -1.45 -16.30 -12.37
C LEU A 171 -0.13 -15.61 -12.01
N VAL A 172 0.58 -16.13 -11.01
CA VAL A 172 1.87 -15.57 -10.55
C VAL A 172 2.95 -15.77 -11.61
N ARG A 173 3.00 -16.94 -12.24
CA ARG A 173 3.99 -17.28 -13.27
C ARG A 173 3.85 -16.41 -14.51
N GLU A 174 2.62 -16.15 -14.95
CA GLU A 174 2.35 -15.45 -16.21
C GLU A 174 2.05 -13.97 -16.03
N GLY A 175 1.93 -13.48 -14.79
CA GLY A 175 1.54 -12.12 -14.50
C GLY A 175 0.11 -11.85 -14.96
N ARG A 176 -0.88 -12.46 -14.27
CA ARG A 176 -2.31 -12.30 -14.55
C ARG A 176 -3.11 -11.90 -13.32
N TRP A 177 -4.19 -11.15 -13.52
CA TRP A 177 -5.21 -10.88 -12.50
C TRP A 177 -6.09 -12.11 -12.24
N PHE A 178 -6.89 -12.06 -11.17
CA PHE A 178 -7.76 -13.18 -10.75
C PHE A 178 -8.93 -13.48 -11.70
N ASP A 179 -9.21 -12.57 -12.64
CA ASP A 179 -10.11 -12.77 -13.78
C ASP A 179 -9.42 -13.50 -14.95
N GLY A 180 -8.11 -13.74 -14.87
CA GLY A 180 -7.29 -14.38 -15.91
C GLY A 180 -6.69 -13.41 -16.93
N ASN A 181 -7.05 -12.12 -16.90
CA ASN A 181 -6.48 -11.11 -17.77
C ASN A 181 -5.01 -10.86 -17.41
N TYR A 182 -4.19 -10.52 -18.41
CA TYR A 182 -2.79 -10.18 -18.16
C TYR A 182 -2.68 -8.88 -17.36
N LEU A 183 -1.67 -8.82 -16.50
CA LEU A 183 -1.21 -7.54 -15.97
C LEU A 183 -0.85 -6.62 -17.14
N GLU A 184 -1.29 -5.37 -17.07
CA GLU A 184 -1.07 -4.42 -18.14
C GLU A 184 0.28 -3.70 -17.99
N PRO A 185 1.05 -3.58 -19.09
CA PRO A 185 0.74 -4.02 -20.45
C PRO A 185 1.00 -5.53 -20.65
N LYS A 186 0.19 -6.17 -21.51
CA LYS A 186 0.38 -7.57 -21.88
C LYS A 186 1.80 -7.79 -22.45
N GLY A 187 2.47 -8.85 -22.01
CA GLY A 187 3.84 -9.17 -22.44
C GLY A 187 4.92 -8.32 -21.76
N MET A 188 4.59 -7.63 -20.66
CA MET A 188 5.59 -6.98 -19.82
C MET A 188 6.68 -7.96 -19.39
N LYS A 189 7.94 -7.51 -19.39
CA LYS A 189 9.05 -8.30 -18.85
C LYS A 189 9.08 -8.13 -17.34
N MET A 190 9.40 -9.21 -16.64
CA MET A 190 9.70 -9.13 -15.21
C MET A 190 10.90 -8.22 -14.98
N ALA A 191 10.76 -7.33 -14.00
CA ALA A 191 11.86 -6.49 -13.57
C ALA A 191 12.84 -7.28 -12.71
N SER A 192 14.07 -6.78 -12.66
CA SER A 192 15.10 -7.18 -11.70
C SER A 192 15.75 -5.93 -11.10
N PRO A 193 16.59 -6.09 -10.06
CA PRO A 193 17.41 -4.98 -9.56
C PRO A 193 18.28 -4.31 -10.64
N ALA A 194 18.60 -5.01 -11.73
CA ALA A 194 19.39 -4.44 -12.84
C ALA A 194 18.54 -3.58 -13.79
N THR A 195 17.24 -3.86 -13.91
CA THR A 195 16.36 -3.15 -14.86
C THR A 195 15.50 -2.06 -14.20
N ASP A 196 15.30 -2.12 -12.88
CA ASP A 196 14.53 -1.13 -12.13
C ASP A 196 15.31 -0.69 -10.88
N LYS A 197 15.76 0.57 -10.85
CA LYS A 197 16.51 1.12 -9.70
C LYS A 197 15.67 1.20 -8.43
N PHE A 198 14.34 1.18 -8.56
CA PHE A 198 13.38 1.19 -7.45
C PHE A 198 12.70 -0.19 -7.30
N PHE A 199 13.43 -1.26 -7.59
CA PHE A 199 12.92 -2.63 -7.63
C PHE A 199 12.26 -3.08 -6.32
N ALA A 200 12.94 -3.04 -5.17
CA ALA A 200 12.37 -3.47 -3.90
C ALA A 200 12.97 -2.66 -2.74
N PRO A 201 12.33 -2.65 -1.54
CA PRO A 201 12.92 -2.05 -0.35
C PRO A 201 14.32 -2.59 -0.07
N ASN A 202 15.26 -1.70 0.29
CA ASN A 202 16.65 -2.07 0.56
C ASN A 202 16.77 -3.20 1.61
N PHE A 203 15.91 -3.19 2.64
CA PHE A 203 15.89 -4.25 3.64
C PHE A 203 15.61 -5.63 3.02
N ILE A 204 14.70 -5.71 2.04
CA ILE A 204 14.41 -6.95 1.32
C ILE A 204 15.60 -7.37 0.47
N LEU A 205 16.24 -6.42 -0.22
CA LEU A 205 17.42 -6.67 -1.06
C LEU A 205 18.66 -7.09 -0.28
N SER A 206 18.80 -6.65 0.97
CA SER A 206 19.87 -7.08 1.88
C SER A 206 19.58 -8.44 2.52
N ASN A 207 18.35 -8.96 2.42
CA ASN A 207 17.90 -10.20 3.06
C ASN A 207 17.29 -11.17 2.02
N LYS A 208 17.97 -11.33 0.87
CA LYS A 208 17.44 -12.04 -0.31
C LYS A 208 16.96 -13.46 -0.02
N GLU A 209 17.72 -14.24 0.73
CA GLU A 209 17.36 -15.63 1.04
C GLU A 209 16.01 -15.72 1.77
N ARG A 210 15.79 -14.83 2.75
CA ARG A 210 14.54 -14.75 3.50
C ARG A 210 13.36 -14.33 2.61
N PHE A 211 13.61 -13.46 1.63
CA PHE A 211 12.57 -12.85 0.80
C PHE A 211 12.64 -13.28 -0.66
N LYS A 212 13.22 -14.46 -0.95
CA LYS A 212 13.45 -14.94 -2.31
C LYS A 212 12.18 -14.94 -3.16
N HIS A 213 11.08 -15.40 -2.59
CA HIS A 213 9.75 -15.43 -3.24
C HIS A 213 9.21 -14.04 -3.63
N LEU A 214 9.69 -12.96 -3.01
CA LEU A 214 9.30 -11.59 -3.35
C LEU A 214 10.14 -10.97 -4.45
N ILE A 215 11.38 -11.43 -4.65
CA ILE A 215 12.34 -10.83 -5.59
C ILE A 215 12.60 -11.69 -6.82
N THR A 216 12.22 -12.96 -6.79
CA THR A 216 12.39 -13.91 -7.89
C THR A 216 11.12 -14.73 -8.07
N ASN A 217 10.67 -14.83 -9.32
CA ASN A 217 9.58 -15.72 -9.68
C ASN A 217 10.08 -17.17 -9.79
N TYR A 218 10.02 -17.92 -8.69
CA TYR A 218 10.52 -19.30 -8.62
C TYR A 218 9.69 -20.31 -9.44
N LEU A 219 8.53 -19.90 -9.97
CA LEU A 219 7.64 -20.76 -10.76
C LEU A 219 8.09 -20.90 -12.22
N LEU A 220 9.11 -20.16 -12.64
CA LEU A 220 9.72 -20.32 -13.97
C LEU A 220 10.57 -21.59 -14.00
N ASP A 221 11.33 -21.82 -12.93
CA ASP A 221 12.24 -22.97 -12.80
C ASP A 221 11.50 -24.31 -12.59
N GLU A 222 10.24 -24.27 -12.13
CA GLU A 222 9.40 -25.47 -11.92
C GLU A 222 9.02 -26.18 -13.24
N ASN A 223 9.03 -25.46 -14.37
CA ASN A 223 8.75 -26.06 -15.68
C ASN A 223 9.98 -26.76 -16.28
N GLU A 224 11.19 -26.23 -16.07
CA GLU A 224 12.43 -26.85 -16.61
C GLU A 224 12.72 -28.22 -16.01
N LYS A 225 12.16 -28.54 -14.85
CA LYS A 225 12.29 -29.87 -14.21
C LYS A 225 11.23 -30.88 -14.67
N ASN A 226 10.21 -30.44 -15.41
CA ASN A 226 9.10 -31.27 -15.89
C ASN A 226 9.04 -31.36 -17.44
N THR A 227 10.05 -30.85 -18.13
CA THR A 227 10.33 -31.04 -19.57
C THR A 227 11.66 -31.75 -19.72
#